data_AF-A0A9E1S856-F1
#
_entry.id   AF-A0A9E1S856-F1
#
_cell.length_a   1.000
_cell.length_b   1.000
_cell.length_c   1.000
_cell.angle_alpha   90.00
_cell.angle_beta   90.00
_cell.angle_gamma   90.00
#
_symmetry.space_group_name_H-M   'P 1'
#
loop_
_entity.id
_entity.type
_entity.pdbx_description
1 polymer ?
#
loop_
_entity_poly.entity_id
_entity_poly.type
_entity_poly.pdbx_seq_one_letter_code
_entity_poly.pdbx_strand_id
1 'polypeptide(L)' 'MREYTKFYINGQWVDPVAPKTLEVLDPSTEAACATISLGSEEDVNLAVAAAKAAFESFSQTTAEER' A
#
# COMPACT_ATOMS: atom_id res chain seq x y z
N MET A 1 15.53 12.51 -3.18
CA MET A 1 14.29 12.37 -2.39
C MET A 1 13.29 11.61 -3.24
N ARG A 2 12.78 10.48 -2.76
CA ARG A 2 11.84 9.61 -3.48
C ARG A 2 10.42 9.84 -2.97
N GLU A 3 9.43 9.82 -3.84
CA GLU A 3 8.02 10.01 -3.49
C GLU A 3 7.25 8.70 -3.67
N TYR A 4 6.76 8.12 -2.56
CA TYR A 4 6.00 6.87 -2.50
C TYR A 4 4.69 7.10 -1.74
N THR A 5 3.92 8.08 -2.20
CA THR A 5 2.70 8.55 -1.53
C THR A 5 1.43 7.81 -1.94
N LYS A 6 1.50 6.92 -2.93
CA LYS A 6 0.37 6.11 -3.40
C LYS A 6 0.38 4.72 -2.76
N PHE A 7 -0.81 4.18 -2.49
CA PHE A 7 -0.98 2.78 -2.10
C PHE A 7 -1.23 1.90 -3.32
N TYR A 8 -0.82 0.63 -3.27
CA TYR A 8 -1.16 -0.34 -4.30
C TYR A 8 -2.33 -1.19 -3.84
N ILE A 9 -3.54 -0.83 -4.27
CA ILE A 9 -4.80 -1.46 -3.84
C ILE A 9 -5.54 -1.91 -5.10
N ASN A 10 -6.07 -3.14 -5.09
CA ASN A 10 -6.84 -3.71 -6.18
C ASN A 10 -6.10 -3.69 -7.54
N GLY A 11 -4.79 -3.95 -7.53
CA GLY A 11 -3.96 -3.97 -8.74
C GLY A 11 -3.64 -2.60 -9.34
N GLN A 12 -3.86 -1.52 -8.59
CA GLN A 12 -3.66 -0.15 -9.06
C GLN A 12 -2.97 0.73 -8.02
N TRP A 13 -2.19 1.71 -8.48
CA TRP A 13 -1.66 2.77 -7.63
C TRP A 13 -2.73 3.83 -7.38
N VAL A 14 -3.18 3.96 -6.14
CA VAL A 14 -4.24 4.88 -5.72
C VAL A 14 -3.70 5.91 -4.73
N ASP A 15 -4.29 7.10 -4.73
CA ASP A 15 -4.01 8.11 -3.70
C ASP A 15 -4.64 7.70 -2.37
N PRO A 16 -4.02 8.07 -1.22
CA PRO A 16 -4.60 7.84 0.09
C PRO A 16 -5.93 8.60 0.21
N VAL A 17 -6.92 7.98 0.84
CA VAL A 17 -8.23 8.59 1.08
C VAL A 17 -8.08 9.85 1.94
N ALA A 18 -7.23 9.78 2.97
CA ALA A 18 -6.85 10.91 3.80
C ALA A 18 -5.35 11.20 3.66
N PRO A 19 -4.95 12.29 2.98
CA PRO A 19 -3.53 12.62 2.80
C PRO A 19 -2.82 12.85 4.13
N LYS A 20 -1.84 12.00 4.44
CA LYS A 20 -0.95 12.17 5.59
C LYS A 20 0.41 11.63 5.23
N THR A 21 1.43 12.47 5.18
CA THR A 21 2.77 12.07 4.76
C THR A 21 3.73 11.88 5.93
N LEU A 22 4.79 11.11 5.70
CA LEU A 22 5.90 10.89 6.63
C LEU A 22 7.21 10.84 5.87
N GLU A 23 8.22 11.56 6.37
CA GLU A 23 9.59 11.48 5.88
C GLU A 23 10.29 10.24 6.46
N VAL A 24 10.84 9.42 5.57
CA VAL A 24 11.66 8.27 5.92
C VAL A 24 13.10 8.72 6.00
N LEU A 25 13.69 8.60 7.19
CA LEU A 25 15.08 8.98 7.44
C LEU A 25 16.02 7.80 7.18
N ASP A 26 17.18 8.10 6.59
CA ASP A 26 18.29 7.16 6.51
C ASP A 26 18.92 7.01 7.91
N PRO A 27 18.94 5.80 8.51
CA PRO A 27 19.44 5.59 9.86
C PRO A 27 20.95 5.85 10.03
N SER A 28 21.72 5.94 8.94
CA SER A 28 23.16 6.20 8.98
C SER A 28 23.52 7.69 8.93
N THR A 29 22.61 8.54 8.42
CA THR A 29 22.86 9.98 8.21
C THR A 29 21.80 10.89 8.82
N GLU A 30 20.69 10.32 9.32
CA GLU A 30 19.50 11.02 9.81
C GLU A 30 18.82 11.93 8.76
N ALA A 31 19.25 11.87 7.49
CA ALA A 31 18.70 12.68 6.41
C ALA A 31 17.47 12.01 5.79
N ALA A 32 16.51 12.82 5.31
CA ALA A 32 15.32 12.31 4.61
C ALA A 32 15.69 11.67 3.27
N CYS A 33 15.33 10.41 3.10
CA CYS A 33 15.60 9.63 1.88
C CYS A 33 14.34 9.42 1.01
N ALA A 34 13.14 9.38 1.61
CA ALA A 34 11.86 9.24 0.92
C ALA A 34 10.69 9.87 1.68
N THR A 35 9.58 10.10 0.98
CA THR A 35 8.29 10.51 1.54
C THR A 35 7.28 9.40 1.27
N ILE A 36 6.58 8.94 2.29
CA ILE A 36 5.49 7.95 2.17
C ILE A 36 4.16 8.54 2.67
N SER A 37 3.06 7.91 2.31
CA SER A 37 1.75 8.17 2.94
C SER A 37 1.49 7.21 4.11
N LEU A 38 0.88 7.72 5.17
CA LEU A 38 0.37 6.96 6.31
C LEU A 38 -1.10 6.62 6.05
N GLY A 39 -1.44 5.33 6.06
CA GLY A 39 -2.78 4.84 5.76
C GLY A 39 -3.81 5.22 6.83
N SER A 40 -5.02 5.51 6.38
CA SER A 40 -6.23 5.66 7.20
C SER A 40 -6.99 4.34 7.36
N GLU A 41 -8.01 4.34 8.22
CA GLU A 41 -8.91 3.19 8.34
C GLU A 41 -9.65 2.93 7.02
N GLU A 42 -10.00 3.97 6.28
CA GLU A 42 -10.66 3.90 4.99
C GLU A 42 -9.78 3.24 3.93
N ASP A 43 -8.48 3.58 3.88
CA ASP A 43 -7.52 2.93 3.00
C ASP A 43 -7.42 1.42 3.29
N VAL A 44 -7.39 1.06 4.57
CA VAL A 44 -7.39 -0.34 5.01
C VAL A 44 -8.68 -1.04 4.59
N ASN A 45 -9.83 -0.40 4.77
CA ASN A 45 -11.13 -0.96 4.36
C ASN A 45 -11.19 -1.23 2.85
N LEU A 46 -10.66 -0.31 2.02
CA LEU A 46 -10.54 -0.51 0.57
C LEU A 46 -9.63 -1.70 0.22
N ALA A 47 -8.47 -1.80 0.88
CA ALA A 47 -7.54 -2.91 0.69
C ALA A 47 -8.16 -4.26 1.09
N VAL A 48 -8.85 -4.31 2.23
CA VAL A 48 -9.54 -5.50 2.72
C VAL A 48 -10.68 -5.91 1.78
N ALA A 49 -11.48 -4.96 1.30
CA ALA A 49 -12.55 -5.24 0.34
C ALA A 49 -11.99 -5.84 -0.96
N ALA A 50 -10.92 -5.25 -1.50
CA ALA A 50 -10.26 -5.76 -2.70
C ALA A 50 -9.68 -7.17 -2.48
N ALA A 51 -9.00 -7.40 -1.35
CA ALA A 51 -8.44 -8.71 -1.01
C ALA A 51 -9.55 -9.77 -0.84
N LYS A 52 -10.67 -9.43 -0.20
CA LYS A 52 -11.83 -10.34 -0.08
C LYS A 52 -12.41 -10.73 -1.43
N ALA A 53 -12.58 -9.77 -2.35
CA ALA A 53 -13.07 -10.06 -3.69
C ALA A 53 -12.08 -10.95 -4.47
N ALA A 54 -10.78 -10.68 -4.38
CA ALA A 54 -9.75 -11.50 -5.04
C ALA A 54 -9.65 -12.92 -4.45
N PHE A 55 -9.97 -13.10 -3.17
CA PHE A 55 -9.86 -14.39 -2.50
C PHE A 55 -10.80 -15.45 -3.09
N GLU A 56 -11.97 -15.08 -3.60
CA GLU A 56 -12.92 -16.01 -4.20
C GLU A 56 -12.28 -16.83 -5.33
N SER A 57 -11.54 -16.18 -6.23
CA SER A 57 -10.81 -16.86 -7.31
C SER A 57 -9.44 -17.36 -6.87
N PHE A 58 -8.68 -16.57 -6.11
CA PHE A 58 -7.33 -16.92 -5.71
C PHE A 58 -7.28 -18.17 -4.82
N SER A 59 -8.29 -18.39 -3.97
CA SER A 59 -8.37 -19.59 -3.12
C SER A 59 -8.48 -20.90 -3.90
N GLN A 60 -8.94 -20.85 -5.15
CA GLN A 60 -9.13 -22.02 -6.01
C GLN A 60 -7.93 -22.32 -6.92
N THR A 61 -6.89 -21.48 -6.88
CA THR A 61 -5.67 -21.71 -7.66
C THR A 61 -4.97 -23.01 -7.24
N THR A 62 -4.21 -23.60 -8.16
CA THR A 62 -3.35 -24.75 -7.86
C THR A 62 -2.10 -24.32 -7.09
N ALA A 63 -1.31 -25.30 -6.62
CA ALA A 63 0.00 -25.01 -6.04
C ALA A 63 1.00 -24.50 -7.08
N GLU A 64 0.84 -24.85 -8.36
CA GLU A 64 1.74 -24.41 -9.43
C GLU A 64 1.46 -22.96 -9.86
N GLU A 65 0.22 -22.48 -9.71
CA GLU A 65 -0.20 -21.12 -10.07
C GLU A 65 0.04 -20.06 -8.98
N ARG A 66 0.42 -20.46 -7.75
CA ARG A 66 0.68 -19.56 -6.61
C ARG A 66 2.15 -19.41 -6.31
#